data_AF-A0A0V1PWC5-F1
#
_entry.id   AF-A0A0V1PWC5-F1
#
_cell.length_a   1.000
_cell.length_b   1.000
_cell.length_c   1.000
_cell.angle_alpha   90.00
_cell.angle_beta   90.00
_cell.angle_gamma   90.00
#
_symmetry.space_group_name_H-M   'P 1'
#
loop_
_entity.id
_entity.type
_entity.pdbx_description
1 polymer ?
#
loop_
_entity_poly.entity_id
_entity_poly.type
_entity_poly.pdbx_seq_one_letter_code
_entity_poly.pdbx_strand_id
1 'polypeptide(L)'
;MTVTEFPPLLSEEDLQKYKVPLRWRDRCAANFALYHICLKRQSANSSVDCKHDKHAWEECENLDFIRRQKELEQAKEKRRAELQ
;
A
#
# COMPACT_ATOMS: atom_id res chain seq x y z
N MET A 1 13.61 4.29 5.77
CA MET A 1 12.53 4.69 6.70
C MET A 1 11.84 3.40 7.06
N THR A 2 12.00 2.89 8.27
CA THR A 2 11.29 1.68 8.71
C THR A 2 9.82 2.07 8.83
N VAL A 3 8.97 1.61 7.92
CA VAL A 3 7.54 1.91 7.99
C VAL A 3 7.00 1.14 9.20
N THR A 4 6.87 1.81 10.34
CA THR A 4 6.26 1.22 11.55
C THR A 4 4.74 1.45 11.57
N GLU A 5 4.26 2.40 10.76
CA GLU A 5 2.87 2.88 10.74
C GLU A 5 2.42 3.15 9.29
N PHE A 6 1.14 2.91 9.01
CA PHE A 6 0.55 3.15 7.68
C PHE A 6 0.46 4.65 7.38
N PRO A 7 0.59 5.06 6.10
CA PRO A 7 0.39 6.46 5.72
C PRO A 7 -1.07 6.89 5.94
N PRO A 8 -1.34 8.21 6.00
CA PRO A 8 -2.70 8.73 6.10
C PRO A 8 -3.54 8.27 4.90
N LEU A 9 -4.80 7.92 5.17
CA LEU A 9 -5.74 7.50 4.13
C LEU A 9 -6.06 8.66 3.19
N LEU A 10 -6.03 8.38 1.88
CA LEU A 10 -6.45 9.36 0.88
C LEU A 10 -7.97 9.48 0.84
N SER A 11 -8.44 10.69 0.59
CA SER A 11 -9.85 10.94 0.29
C SER A 11 -10.24 10.27 -1.04
N GLU A 12 -11.53 10.00 -1.23
CA GLU A 12 -12.02 9.44 -2.50
C GLU A 12 -11.73 10.36 -3.69
N GLU A 13 -11.88 11.67 -3.48
CA GLU A 13 -11.58 12.70 -4.48
C GLU A 13 -10.10 12.65 -4.90
N ASP A 14 -9.18 12.46 -3.96
CA ASP A 14 -7.75 12.33 -4.24
C ASP A 14 -7.44 11.03 -5.01
N LEU A 15 -8.05 9.91 -4.63
CA LEU A 15 -7.88 8.63 -5.35
C LEU A 15 -8.32 8.73 -6.81
N GLN A 16 -9.41 9.46 -7.07
CA GLN A 16 -9.87 9.74 -8.44
C GLN A 16 -8.93 10.70 -9.16
N LYS A 17 -8.50 11.78 -8.51
CA LYS A 17 -7.58 12.80 -9.06
C LYS A 17 -6.25 12.19 -9.51
N TYR A 18 -5.67 11.30 -8.70
CA TYR A 18 -4.41 10.61 -9.04
C TYR A 18 -4.61 9.41 -9.97
N LYS A 19 -5.87 9.11 -10.33
CA LYS A 19 -6.28 7.98 -11.16
C LYS A 19 -5.74 6.65 -10.63
N VAL A 20 -5.84 6.44 -9.31
CA VAL A 20 -5.41 5.19 -8.67
C VAL A 20 -6.37 4.06 -9.08
N PRO A 21 -5.88 2.98 -9.71
CA PRO A 21 -6.67 1.80 -10.02
C PRO A 21 -7.32 1.19 -8.78
N LEU A 22 -8.54 0.66 -8.94
CA LEU A 22 -9.33 0.11 -7.82
C LEU A 22 -8.56 -0.93 -6.98
N ARG A 23 -7.70 -1.72 -7.61
CA ARG A 23 -6.87 -2.74 -6.94
C ARG A 23 -5.91 -2.14 -5.90
N TRP A 24 -5.45 -0.90 -6.11
CA TRP A 24 -4.47 -0.21 -5.26
C TRP A 24 -5.10 0.96 -4.47
N ARG A 25 -6.43 0.94 -4.29
CA ARG A 25 -7.16 1.87 -3.41
C ARG A 25 -7.27 1.30 -2.00
N ASP A 26 -6.15 0.88 -1.47
CA ASP A 26 -6.01 0.32 -0.14
C ASP A 26 -5.42 1.38 0.82
N ARG A 27 -4.94 0.96 2.00
CA ARG A 27 -4.35 1.90 2.96
C ARG A 27 -2.98 2.43 2.51
N CYS A 28 -2.30 1.73 1.59
CA CYS A 28 -1.02 2.14 1.02
C CYS A 28 -1.16 3.00 -0.25
N ALA A 29 -2.37 3.37 -0.64
CA ALA A 29 -2.65 4.15 -1.84
C ALA A 29 -1.91 5.49 -1.90
N ALA A 30 -1.55 6.08 -0.76
CA ALA A 30 -0.74 7.30 -0.70
C ALA A 30 0.63 7.13 -1.36
N ASN A 31 1.35 6.06 -0.98
CA ASN A 31 2.68 5.76 -1.52
C ASN A 31 2.57 5.34 -2.99
N PHE A 32 1.51 4.62 -3.35
CA PHE A 32 1.24 4.29 -4.75
C PHE A 32 1.02 5.55 -5.61
N ALA A 33 0.27 6.54 -5.11
CA ALA A 33 0.05 7.79 -5.83
C ALA A 33 1.37 8.53 -6.10
N LEU A 34 2.28 8.59 -5.12
CA LEU A 34 3.62 9.16 -5.27
C LEU A 34 4.45 8.41 -6.31
N TYR A 35 4.49 7.07 -6.20
CA TYR A 35 5.17 6.21 -7.16
C TYR A 35 4.63 6.39 -8.58
N HIS A 36 3.31 6.47 -8.74
CA HIS A 36 2.66 6.68 -10.04
C HIS A 36 2.98 8.05 -10.64
N ILE A 37 3.11 9.09 -9.82
CA ILE A 37 3.59 10.41 -10.27
C ILE A 37 5.05 10.30 -10.74
N CYS A 38 5.91 9.59 -10.00
CA CYS A 38 7.28 9.37 -10.41
C CYS A 38 7.36 8.60 -11.74
N LEU A 39 6.57 7.55 -11.93
CA LEU A 39 6.50 6.80 -13.19
C LEU A 39 6.11 7.69 -14.38
N LYS A 40 5.16 8.61 -14.20
CA LYS A 40 4.82 9.59 -15.23
C LYS A 40 6.00 10.49 -15.57
N ARG A 41 6.76 10.96 -14.57
CA ARG A 41 7.98 11.75 -14.78
C ARG A 41 9.08 10.94 -15.47
N GLN A 42 9.27 9.68 -15.09
CA GLN A 42 10.21 8.76 -15.71
C GLN A 42 9.87 8.47 -17.19
N SER A 43 8.58 8.37 -17.52
CA SER A 43 8.15 8.22 -18.91
C SER A 43 8.45 9.46 -19.78
N ALA A 44 8.52 10.64 -19.16
CA ALA A 44 8.87 11.89 -19.84
C ALA A 44 10.38 12.16 -19.84
N ASN A 45 11.13 11.63 -18.86
CA ASN A 45 12.56 11.80 -18.73
C ASN A 45 13.22 10.52 -18.17
N SER A 46 13.99 9.84 -19.01
CA SER A 46 14.67 8.58 -18.68
C SER A 46 15.76 8.72 -17.60
N SER A 47 16.18 9.94 -17.23
CA SER A 47 17.15 10.18 -16.15
C SER A 47 16.53 10.14 -14.74
N VAL A 48 15.21 10.06 -14.62
CA VAL A 48 14.53 9.99 -13.31
C VAL A 48 14.53 8.55 -12.80
N ASP A 49 15.02 8.34 -11.58
CA ASP A 49 14.96 7.05 -10.88
C ASP A 49 13.83 7.05 -9.84
N CYS A 50 12.91 6.08 -9.95
CA CYS A 50 11.75 5.92 -9.08
C CYS A 50 11.87 4.75 -8.09
N LYS A 51 13.06 4.16 -7.93
CA LYS A 51 13.28 3.02 -7.01
C LYS A 51 12.93 3.33 -5.56
N HIS A 52 13.17 4.56 -5.10
CA HIS A 52 12.86 4.95 -3.72
C HIS A 52 11.35 4.91 -3.46
N ASP A 53 10.56 5.55 -4.33
CA ASP A 53 9.10 5.57 -4.20
C ASP A 53 8.50 4.18 -4.36
N LYS A 54 9.08 3.36 -5.25
CA LYS A 54 8.71 1.96 -5.40
C LYS A 54 8.92 1.19 -4.09
N HIS A 55 10.10 1.29 -3.49
CA HIS A 55 10.40 0.62 -2.23
C HIS A 55 9.47 1.08 -1.10
N ALA A 56 9.18 2.38 -1.01
CA ALA A 56 8.27 2.92 0.00
C ALA A 56 6.84 2.36 -0.13
N TRP A 57 6.37 2.14 -1.36
CA TRP A 57 5.09 1.48 -1.60
C TRP A 57 5.15 -0.02 -1.27
N GLU A 58 6.17 -0.75 -1.74
CA GLU A 58 6.35 -2.18 -1.48
C GLU A 58 6.49 -2.50 0.02
N GLU A 59 7.18 -1.65 0.78
CA GLU A 59 7.32 -1.78 2.22
C GLU A 59 5.96 -1.64 2.93
N CYS A 60 5.13 -0.68 2.50
CA CYS A 60 3.78 -0.51 3.04
C CYS A 60 2.88 -1.73 2.74
N GLU A 61 2.90 -2.23 1.50
CA GLU A 61 2.13 -3.40 1.09
C GLU A 61 2.55 -4.66 1.89
N ASN A 62 3.84 -4.82 2.14
CA ASN A 62 4.35 -5.93 2.95
C ASN A 62 3.81 -5.86 4.40
N LEU A 63 3.72 -4.66 4.97
CA LEU A 63 3.14 -4.48 6.30
C LEU A 63 1.63 -4.76 6.32
N ASP A 64 0.89 -4.39 5.28
CA ASP A 64 -0.51 -4.79 5.16
C ASP A 64 -0.64 -6.32 5.08
N PHE A 65 0.23 -6.97 4.31
CA PHE A 65 0.25 -8.42 4.18
C PHE A 65 0.51 -9.12 5.53
N ILE A 66 1.54 -8.69 6.27
CA ILE A 66 1.85 -9.22 7.61
C ILE A 66 0.67 -9.03 8.56
N ARG A 67 0.00 -7.88 8.52
CA ARG A 67 -1.18 -7.59 9.34
C ARG A 67 -2.34 -8.55 8.99
N ARG A 68 -2.62 -8.77 7.71
CA ARG A 68 -3.65 -9.71 7.26
C ARG A 68 -3.35 -11.15 7.64
N GLN A 69 -2.07 -11.56 7.65
CA GLN A 69 -1.67 -12.87 8.15
C GLN A 69 -1.99 -13.02 9.65
N LYS A 70 -1.70 -12.00 10.47
CA LYS A 70 -2.04 -11.99 11.90
C LYS A 70 -3.55 -12.07 12.13
N GLU A 71 -4.34 -11.30 11.38
CA GLU A 71 -5.82 -11.35 11.44
C GLU A 71 -6.35 -12.75 11.09
N LEU A 72 -5.75 -13.43 10.11
CA LEU A 72 -6.11 -14.79 9.73
C LEU A 72 -5.79 -15.80 10.83
N GLU A 73 -4.61 -15.72 11.45
CA GLU A 73 -4.25 -16.61 12.56
C GLU A 73 -5.18 -16.42 13.77
N GLN A 74 -5.50 -15.17 14.13
CA GLN A 74 -6.47 -14.88 15.19
C GLN A 74 -7.87 -15.43 14.87
N ALA A 75 -8.32 -15.32 13.62
CA ALA A 75 -9.60 -15.87 13.20
C ALA A 75 -9.63 -17.40 13.26
N LYS A 76 -8.51 -18.07 12.90
CA LYS A 76 -8.38 -19.52 13.02
C LYS A 76 -8.43 -19.98 14.47
N GLU A 77 -7.74 -19.28 15.37
CA GLU A 77 -7.75 -19.60 16.81
C GLU A 77 -9.15 -19.46 17.41
N LYS A 78 -9.84 -18.35 17.13
CA LYS A 78 -11.23 -18.14 17.55
C LYS A 78 -12.15 -19.26 17.09
N ARG A 79 -12.05 -19.62 15.80
CA ARG A 79 -12.85 -20.72 15.23
C ARG A 79 -12.51 -22.07 15.87
N ARG A 80 -11.25 -22.33 16.24
CA ARG A 80 -10.88 -23.56 16.96
C ARG A 80 -11.47 -23.59 18.36
N ALA A 81 -11.47 -22.45 19.07
CA ALA A 81 -12.05 -22.33 20.39
C ALA A 81 -13.59 -22.47 20.38
N GLU A 82 -14.27 -21.96 19.35
CA GLU A 82 -15.73 -22.13 19.18
C GLU A 82 -16.17 -23.58 18.89
N LEU A 83 -15.26 -24.41 18.37
CA LEU A 83 -15.51 -25.82 18.04
C LEU A 83 -15.18 -26.79 19.19
N GLN A 84 -14.58 -26.30 20.28
CA GLN A 84 -14.25 -27.08 21.48
C GLN A 84 -15.32 -26.89 22.56
#